data_AF-A0A821VEB5-F1
#
_entry.id   AF-A0A821VEB5-F1
#
_cell.length_a   1.000
_cell.length_b   1.000
_cell.length_c   1.000
_cell.angle_alpha   90.00
_cell.angle_beta   90.00
_cell.angle_gamma   90.00
#
_symmetry.space_group_name_H-M   'P 1'
#
loop_
_entity.id
_entity.type
_entity.pdbx_description
1 polymer ?
#
loop_
_entity_poly.entity_id
_entity_poly.type
_entity_poly.pdbx_seq_one_letter_code
_entity_poly.pdbx_strand_id
1 'polypeptide(L)'
;MLLFLIIILVYIYCYNRLNYWRRKGVPQLTDTDKIFGDFKRGILFRSPPGYHFGELYQRMPKDVPYVGFYIFHKPCLLLRDPEIIKQILVKDFHNFSNRHFAGSQQRDSSGMRNLFGIVNPGWRYLRRKISPTFTRKNLKKMLTLMIDAGKPMMEFLNKNINDKEKKIIDAQDVNYRYTADLIANVALGFKADSFNCPESDYTKYFMDFFHSFKRMIAVFTVFFVPELVTVVGPRVLYDATFVQNIFWKFFESREKSGNKRGDFIDTLIELKNSTQDPVYKFEGDNLFAQSSTFFLWFSN
;
A
#
# COMPACT_ATOMS: atom_id res chain seq x y z
N MET A 1 18.62 34.15 -26.07
CA MET A 1 17.24 34.70 -25.97
C MET A 1 16.19 33.63 -25.67
N LEU A 2 16.11 32.53 -26.44
CA LEU A 2 15.09 31.49 -26.25
C LEU A 2 15.18 30.75 -24.89
N LEU A 3 16.39 30.37 -24.47
CA LEU A 3 16.62 29.75 -23.15
C LEU A 3 16.19 30.66 -22.00
N PHE A 4 16.50 31.96 -22.10
CA PHE A 4 16.11 32.96 -21.11
C PHE A 4 14.59 33.11 -21.02
N LEU A 5 13.90 33.14 -22.18
CA LEU A 5 12.44 33.15 -22.23
C LEU A 5 11.83 31.89 -21.60
N ILE A 6 12.40 30.71 -21.88
CA ILE A 6 11.95 29.44 -21.27
C ILE A 6 12.11 29.48 -19.75
N ILE A 7 13.25 29.96 -19.24
CA ILE A 7 13.50 30.08 -17.80
C ILE A 7 12.47 31.01 -17.15
N ILE A 8 12.15 32.14 -17.78
CA ILE A 8 11.13 33.08 -17.28
C ILE A 8 9.75 32.41 -17.27
N LEU A 9 9.36 31.74 -18.35
CA LEU A 9 8.06 31.06 -18.43
C LEU A 9 7.92 29.96 -17.38
N VAL A 10 8.98 29.15 -17.18
CA VAL A 10 9.03 28.14 -16.13
C VAL A 10 8.94 28.79 -14.75
N TYR A 11 9.67 29.88 -14.51
CA TYR A 11 9.61 30.60 -13.25
C TYR A 11 8.21 31.13 -12.93
N ILE A 12 7.56 31.78 -13.91
CA ILE A 12 6.18 32.29 -13.77
C ILE A 12 5.22 31.13 -13.53
N TYR A 13 5.37 30.02 -14.25
CA TYR A 13 4.57 28.81 -14.05
C TYR A 13 4.71 28.28 -12.62
N CYS A 14 5.94 28.04 -12.14
CA CYS A 14 6.21 27.56 -10.79
C CYS A 14 5.62 28.51 -9.73
N TYR A 15 5.86 29.82 -9.88
CA TYR A 15 5.33 30.83 -8.97
C TYR A 15 3.79 30.84 -8.94
N ASN A 16 3.15 30.75 -10.10
CA ASN A 16 1.69 30.69 -10.17
C ASN A 16 1.13 29.42 -9.55
N ARG A 17 1.78 28.27 -9.73
CA ARG A 17 1.32 27.00 -9.15
C ARG A 17 1.47 26.96 -7.63
N LEU A 18 2.59 27.44 -7.11
CA LEU A 18 2.92 27.42 -5.67
C LEU A 18 2.26 28.55 -4.85
N ASN A 19 1.43 29.39 -5.50
CA ASN A 19 0.58 30.39 -4.85
C ASN A 19 -0.91 30.01 -4.85
N TYR A 20 -1.26 28.77 -5.19
CA TYR A 20 -2.65 28.31 -5.22
C TYR A 20 -3.39 28.56 -3.89
N TRP A 21 -2.83 28.12 -2.77
CA TRP A 21 -3.46 28.24 -1.46
C TRP A 21 -3.59 29.69 -1.01
N ARG A 22 -2.54 30.49 -1.22
CA ARG A 22 -2.58 31.94 -0.95
C ARG A 22 -3.69 32.64 -1.73
N ARG A 23 -3.88 32.33 -3.02
CA ARG A 23 -5.00 32.86 -3.82
C ARG A 23 -6.38 32.41 -3.35
N LYS A 24 -6.46 31.27 -2.65
CA LYS A 24 -7.69 30.75 -2.05
C LYS A 24 -7.90 31.23 -0.61
N GLY A 25 -7.04 32.10 -0.08
CA GLY A 25 -7.13 32.58 1.29
C GLY A 25 -6.76 31.53 2.34
N VAL A 26 -6.08 30.45 1.95
CA VAL A 26 -5.65 29.37 2.84
C VAL A 26 -4.19 29.59 3.26
N PRO A 27 -3.86 29.53 4.56
CA PRO A 27 -2.47 29.55 5.02
C PRO A 27 -1.66 28.44 4.33
N GLN A 28 -0.44 28.73 3.88
CA GLN A 28 0.48 27.75 3.33
C GLN A 28 1.83 27.82 4.03
N LEU A 29 2.62 26.74 3.98
CA LEU A 29 3.96 26.73 4.57
C LEU A 29 4.85 27.81 3.94
N THR A 30 5.69 28.42 4.77
CA THR A 30 6.78 29.30 4.32
C THR A 30 7.97 28.40 3.92
N ASP A 31 8.73 28.79 2.90
CA ASP A 31 9.90 28.07 2.37
C ASP A 31 9.61 26.85 1.47
N THR A 32 8.60 26.97 0.61
CA THR A 32 8.31 25.97 -0.43
C THR A 32 9.39 25.99 -1.53
N ASP A 33 9.99 24.84 -1.83
CA ASP A 33 10.95 24.70 -2.95
C ASP A 33 10.23 24.88 -4.29
N LYS A 34 10.85 25.62 -5.21
CA LYS A 34 10.25 26.00 -6.49
C LYS A 34 9.98 24.82 -7.44
N ILE A 35 10.67 23.70 -7.26
CA ILE A 35 10.57 22.53 -8.14
C ILE A 35 9.84 21.40 -7.40
N PHE A 36 10.27 21.11 -6.18
CA PHE A 36 9.84 19.93 -5.43
C PHE A 36 8.69 20.20 -4.45
N GLY A 37 8.32 21.47 -4.25
CA GLY A 37 7.35 21.85 -3.24
C GLY A 37 7.91 21.68 -1.82
N ASP A 38 7.06 21.32 -0.87
CA ASP A 38 7.44 21.16 0.54
C ASP A 38 7.95 19.75 0.86
N PHE A 39 7.83 18.79 -0.08
CA PHE A 39 8.16 17.37 0.12
C PHE A 39 9.49 16.93 -0.50
N LYS A 40 10.42 17.87 -0.73
CA LYS A 40 11.69 17.65 -1.45
C LYS A 40 12.51 16.47 -0.94
N ARG A 41 12.72 16.37 0.37
CA ARG A 41 13.57 15.32 0.95
C ARG A 41 12.95 13.93 0.76
N GLY A 42 11.62 13.83 0.79
CA GLY A 42 10.91 12.58 0.51
C GLY A 42 10.99 12.20 -0.97
N ILE A 43 10.90 13.19 -1.87
CA ILE A 43 11.09 12.99 -3.31
C ILE A 43 12.51 12.50 -3.64
N LEU A 44 13.52 12.99 -2.91
CA LEU A 44 14.91 12.59 -3.08
C LEU A 44 15.28 11.33 -2.28
N PHE A 45 14.31 10.60 -1.73
CA PHE A 45 14.51 9.39 -0.93
C PHE A 45 15.51 9.55 0.23
N ARG A 46 15.60 10.76 0.81
CA ARG A 46 16.54 11.02 1.93
C ARG A 46 16.03 10.54 3.27
N SER A 47 14.72 10.32 3.41
CA SER A 47 14.12 9.64 4.55
C SER A 47 12.74 9.06 4.18
N PRO A 48 12.16 8.18 5.02
CA PRO A 48 10.85 7.60 4.76
C PRO A 48 9.76 8.68 4.64
N PRO A 49 8.76 8.52 3.73
CA PRO A 49 7.72 9.53 3.52
C PRO A 49 6.95 9.94 4.79
N GLY A 50 6.67 8.99 5.69
CA GLY A 50 5.97 9.26 6.95
C GLY A 50 6.71 10.26 7.85
N TYR A 51 8.04 10.18 7.89
CA TYR A 51 8.88 11.12 8.65
C TYR A 51 8.72 12.55 8.12
N HIS A 52 8.69 12.72 6.80
CA HIS A 52 8.48 14.03 6.18
C HIS A 52 7.10 14.61 6.44
N PHE A 53 6.04 13.80 6.50
CA PHE A 53 4.73 14.31 6.94
C PHE A 53 4.77 14.81 8.39
N GLY A 54 5.55 14.14 9.25
CA GLY A 54 5.84 14.63 10.62
C GLY A 54 6.56 15.98 10.62
N GLU A 55 7.60 16.16 9.80
CA GLU A 55 8.30 17.44 9.64
C GLU A 55 7.36 18.54 9.14
N LEU A 56 6.51 18.25 8.14
CA LEU A 56 5.50 19.20 7.64
C LEU A 56 4.52 19.59 8.74
N TYR A 57 4.06 18.63 9.54
CA TYR A 57 3.16 18.86 10.66
C TYR A 57 3.80 19.76 11.74
N GLN A 58 5.09 19.57 12.02
CA GLN A 58 5.83 20.40 12.98
C GLN A 58 6.07 21.83 12.46
N ARG A 59 6.19 22.01 11.14
CA ARG A 59 6.35 23.33 10.51
C ARG A 59 5.08 24.16 10.46
N MET A 60 3.89 23.56 10.60
CA MET A 60 2.66 24.35 10.55
C MET A 60 2.57 25.25 11.80
N PRO A 61 2.16 26.53 11.65
CA PRO A 61 1.94 27.44 12.78
C PRO A 61 1.05 26.79 13.86
N LYS A 62 1.33 26.99 15.14
CA LYS A 62 0.68 26.22 16.23
C LYS A 62 -0.85 26.31 16.22
N ASP A 63 -1.39 27.49 15.92
CA ASP A 63 -2.82 27.78 16.07
C ASP A 63 -3.61 27.72 14.75
N VAL A 64 -3.05 27.11 13.69
CA VAL A 64 -3.80 26.89 12.45
C VAL A 64 -4.40 25.48 12.39
N PRO A 65 -5.69 25.35 12.03
CA PRO A 65 -6.38 24.06 12.00
C PRO A 65 -5.99 23.21 10.77
N TYR A 66 -5.44 23.85 9.74
CA TYR A 66 -4.89 23.22 8.54
C TYR A 66 -3.88 24.16 7.86
N VAL A 67 -3.04 23.59 7.00
CA VAL A 67 -2.12 24.37 6.15
C VAL A 67 -2.03 23.75 4.76
N GLY A 68 -1.97 24.61 3.75
CA GLY A 68 -1.62 24.24 2.40
C GLY A 68 -0.14 23.91 2.28
N PHE A 69 0.18 22.83 1.58
CA PHE A 69 1.54 22.49 1.19
C PHE A 69 1.51 21.96 -0.25
N TYR A 70 2.69 21.70 -0.80
CA TYR A 70 2.84 21.22 -2.17
C TYR A 70 3.72 19.98 -2.24
N ILE A 71 3.29 19.02 -3.04
CA ILE A 71 4.15 17.94 -3.54
C ILE A 71 4.40 18.26 -5.02
N PHE A 72 5.65 18.55 -5.39
CA PHE A 72 5.95 19.25 -6.64
C PHE A 72 5.10 20.53 -6.77
N HIS A 73 4.26 20.62 -7.82
CA HIS A 73 3.36 21.74 -8.10
C HIS A 73 1.89 21.39 -7.83
N LYS A 74 1.64 20.30 -7.09
CA LYS A 74 0.30 19.85 -6.74
C LYS A 74 -0.07 20.41 -5.36
N PRO A 75 -1.16 21.18 -5.25
CA PRO A 75 -1.63 21.66 -3.96
C PRO A 75 -2.19 20.49 -3.13
N CYS A 76 -1.70 20.37 -1.90
CA CYS A 76 -2.14 19.42 -0.89
C CYS A 76 -2.53 20.18 0.38
N LEU A 77 -3.47 19.63 1.15
CA LEU A 77 -3.93 20.22 2.40
C LEU A 77 -3.57 19.30 3.56
N LEU A 78 -2.81 19.81 4.52
CA LEU A 78 -2.47 19.09 5.75
C LEU A 78 -3.42 19.52 6.85
N LEU A 79 -4.19 18.58 7.38
CA LEU A 79 -5.19 18.81 8.42
C LEU A 79 -4.60 18.55 9.80
N ARG A 80 -4.96 19.38 10.78
CA ARG A 80 -4.58 19.22 12.19
C ARG A 80 -5.80 19.16 13.11
N ASP A 81 -6.81 19.97 12.83
CA ASP A 81 -8.00 20.06 13.68
C ASP A 81 -8.88 18.79 13.59
N PRO A 82 -9.16 18.12 14.73
CA PRO A 82 -9.97 16.90 14.76
C PRO A 82 -11.40 17.05 14.22
N GLU A 83 -12.04 18.20 14.42
CA GLU A 83 -13.40 18.44 13.94
C GLU A 83 -13.41 18.61 12.41
N ILE A 84 -12.39 19.23 11.83
CA ILE A 84 -12.23 19.31 10.37
C ILE A 84 -11.91 17.94 9.78
N ILE A 85 -11.03 17.17 10.43
CA ILE A 85 -10.71 15.80 10.02
C ILE A 85 -11.98 14.94 10.03
N LYS A 86 -12.80 15.04 11.09
CA LYS A 86 -14.10 14.36 11.21
C LYS A 86 -15.10 14.83 10.16
N GLN A 87 -15.12 16.13 9.86
CA GLN A 87 -15.95 16.68 8.79
C GLN A 87 -15.61 16.00 7.45
N ILE A 88 -14.33 15.95 7.08
CA ILE A 88 -13.88 15.40 5.79
C ILE A 88 -14.01 13.87 5.73
N LEU A 89 -13.57 13.16 6.77
CA LEU A 89 -13.49 11.69 6.75
C LEU A 89 -14.80 10.99 7.09
N VAL A 90 -15.74 11.67 7.76
CA VAL A 90 -16.99 11.07 8.23
C VAL A 90 -18.22 11.77 7.64
N LYS A 91 -18.41 13.06 7.93
CA LYS A 91 -19.65 13.77 7.56
C LYS A 91 -19.76 13.96 6.03
N ASP A 92 -18.68 14.44 5.42
CA ASP A 92 -18.61 14.75 3.98
C ASP A 92 -17.83 13.69 3.20
N PHE A 93 -17.73 12.46 3.72
CA PHE A 93 -16.96 11.37 3.09
C PHE A 93 -17.31 11.17 1.61
N HIS A 94 -18.57 11.37 1.23
CA HIS A 94 -19.03 11.24 -0.16
C HIS A 94 -18.31 12.18 -1.14
N ASN A 95 -17.82 13.34 -0.68
CA ASN A 95 -17.02 14.28 -1.47
C ASN A 95 -15.53 13.89 -1.54
N PHE A 96 -15.04 13.14 -0.54
CA PHE A 96 -13.62 12.81 -0.34
C PHE A 96 -13.33 11.31 -0.38
N SER A 97 -14.18 10.53 -1.04
CA SER A 97 -14.19 9.08 -0.85
C SER A 97 -13.06 8.32 -1.55
N ASN A 98 -12.39 8.96 -2.52
CA ASN A 98 -11.36 8.32 -3.33
C ASN A 98 -9.97 8.73 -2.83
N ARG A 99 -9.05 7.76 -2.77
CA ARG A 99 -7.64 8.03 -2.45
C ARG A 99 -6.93 8.63 -3.65
N HIS A 100 -5.90 9.45 -3.41
CA HIS A 100 -5.16 10.09 -4.50
C HIS A 100 -4.62 9.09 -5.52
N PHE A 101 -4.05 7.98 -5.06
CA PHE A 101 -3.44 6.97 -5.91
C PHE A 101 -4.45 5.98 -6.54
N ALA A 102 -5.77 6.17 -6.36
CA ALA A 102 -6.79 5.26 -6.86
C ALA A 102 -7.31 5.67 -8.26
N GLY A 103 -7.95 4.72 -8.98
CA GLY A 103 -8.74 5.02 -10.18
C GLY A 103 -8.01 4.86 -11.52
N SER A 104 -8.33 5.73 -12.49
CA SER A 104 -7.89 5.61 -13.90
C SER A 104 -6.37 5.57 -14.06
N GLN A 105 -5.64 6.22 -13.17
CA GLN A 105 -4.18 6.26 -13.18
C GLN A 105 -3.54 4.89 -12.86
N GLN A 106 -4.31 3.93 -12.32
CA GLN A 106 -3.79 2.63 -11.85
C GLN A 106 -4.60 1.42 -12.35
N ARG A 107 -5.50 1.61 -13.33
CA ARG A 107 -6.47 0.60 -13.80
C ARG A 107 -5.85 -0.74 -14.23
N ASP A 108 -4.56 -0.74 -14.58
CA ASP A 108 -3.88 -1.92 -15.13
C ASP A 108 -2.85 -2.56 -14.18
N SER A 109 -2.70 -2.07 -12.96
CA SER A 109 -1.88 -2.77 -11.95
C SER A 109 -2.74 -3.74 -11.14
N SER A 110 -2.36 -5.02 -11.15
CA SER A 110 -2.95 -6.05 -10.26
C SER A 110 -2.83 -5.67 -8.78
N GLY A 111 -1.85 -4.84 -8.43
CA GLY A 111 -1.65 -4.28 -7.10
C GLY A 111 -2.71 -3.26 -6.66
N MET A 112 -3.47 -2.64 -7.58
CA MET A 112 -4.43 -1.57 -7.25
C MET A 112 -5.89 -1.91 -7.57
N ARG A 113 -6.18 -3.10 -8.12
CA ARG A 113 -7.57 -3.62 -8.28
C ARG A 113 -8.16 -4.20 -6.98
N ASN A 114 -7.71 -3.68 -5.85
CA ASN A 114 -8.10 -4.12 -4.50
C ASN A 114 -8.73 -2.99 -3.68
N LEU A 115 -9.04 -3.25 -2.41
CA LEU A 115 -9.69 -2.30 -1.49
C LEU A 115 -8.96 -0.95 -1.32
N PHE A 116 -7.66 -0.89 -1.63
CA PHE A 116 -6.89 0.34 -1.53
C PHE A 116 -7.00 1.21 -2.79
N GLY A 117 -6.97 0.60 -3.98
CA GLY A 117 -6.87 1.32 -5.26
C GLY A 117 -8.16 1.44 -6.08
N ILE A 118 -9.25 0.76 -5.70
CA ILE A 118 -10.55 0.93 -6.35
C ILE A 118 -11.26 2.23 -5.91
N VAL A 119 -11.99 2.86 -6.82
CA VAL A 119 -12.77 4.08 -6.59
C VAL A 119 -14.26 3.79 -6.36
N ASN A 120 -14.99 4.74 -5.80
CA ASN A 120 -16.46 4.64 -5.73
C ASN A 120 -17.11 4.65 -7.12
N PRO A 121 -18.26 3.96 -7.30
CA PRO A 121 -19.01 3.19 -6.29
C PRO A 121 -18.49 1.77 -6.02
N GLY A 122 -17.57 1.23 -6.85
CA GLY A 122 -17.04 -0.13 -6.73
C GLY A 122 -16.36 -0.40 -5.39
N TRP A 123 -15.64 0.59 -4.84
CA TRP A 123 -15.05 0.51 -3.51
C TRP A 123 -16.06 0.16 -2.41
N ARG A 124 -17.22 0.83 -2.40
CA ARG A 124 -18.26 0.60 -1.39
C ARG A 124 -18.79 -0.82 -1.47
N TYR A 125 -19.02 -1.33 -2.68
CA TYR A 125 -19.43 -2.71 -2.90
C TYR A 125 -18.38 -3.69 -2.41
N LEU A 126 -17.12 -3.53 -2.86
CA LEU A 126 -16.01 -4.41 -2.50
C LEU A 126 -15.80 -4.44 -0.97
N ARG A 127 -15.79 -3.27 -0.32
CA ARG A 127 -15.67 -3.15 1.14
C ARG A 127 -16.78 -3.91 1.86
N ARG A 128 -18.03 -3.76 1.42
CA ARG A 128 -19.18 -4.47 2.03
C ARG A 128 -19.04 -5.99 1.91
N LYS A 129 -18.52 -6.49 0.79
CA LYS A 129 -18.33 -7.93 0.55
C LYS A 129 -17.14 -8.52 1.29
N ILE A 130 -16.03 -7.79 1.42
CA ILE A 130 -14.80 -8.27 2.06
C ILE A 130 -14.81 -8.09 3.59
N SER A 131 -15.51 -7.07 4.13
CA SER A 131 -15.53 -6.80 5.58
C SER A 131 -15.97 -8.01 6.44
N PRO A 132 -16.96 -8.84 6.05
CA PRO A 132 -17.35 -10.07 6.76
C PRO A 132 -16.21 -11.10 6.92
N THR A 133 -15.19 -11.07 6.06
CA THR A 133 -14.00 -11.94 6.16
C THR A 133 -13.24 -11.70 7.46
N PHE A 134 -13.30 -10.49 8.01
CA PHE A 134 -12.59 -10.09 9.22
C PHE A 134 -13.46 -10.12 10.48
N THR A 135 -14.53 -10.92 10.48
CA THR A 135 -15.32 -11.19 11.69
C THR A 135 -14.52 -12.00 12.70
N ARG A 136 -14.85 -11.89 14.00
CA ARG A 136 -14.21 -12.66 15.09
C ARG A 136 -14.14 -14.17 14.78
N LYS A 137 -15.19 -14.74 14.19
CA LYS A 137 -15.26 -16.17 13.83
C LYS A 137 -14.20 -16.54 12.78
N ASN A 138 -14.07 -15.75 11.72
CA ASN A 138 -13.12 -16.01 10.65
C ASN A 138 -11.69 -15.68 11.07
N LEU A 139 -11.48 -14.60 11.82
CA LEU A 139 -10.18 -14.28 12.42
C LEU A 139 -9.70 -15.40 13.36
N LYS A 140 -10.59 -16.03 14.15
CA LYS A 140 -10.21 -17.17 14.99
C LYS A 140 -9.74 -18.37 14.16
N LYS A 141 -10.30 -18.60 12.96
CA LYS A 141 -9.83 -19.64 12.04
C LYS A 141 -8.46 -19.28 11.46
N MET A 142 -8.28 -18.04 11.02
CA MET A 142 -6.99 -17.59 10.49
C MET A 142 -5.90 -17.60 11.57
N LEU A 143 -6.24 -17.29 12.83
CA LEU A 143 -5.29 -17.25 13.95
C LEU A 143 -4.51 -18.55 14.12
N THR A 144 -5.12 -19.73 13.90
CA THR A 144 -4.39 -21.00 13.98
C THR A 144 -3.30 -21.09 12.91
N LEU A 145 -3.57 -20.59 11.70
CA LEU A 145 -2.60 -20.48 10.62
C LEU A 145 -1.49 -19.47 10.95
N MET A 146 -1.84 -18.36 11.60
CA MET A 146 -0.87 -17.34 12.04
C MET A 146 0.09 -17.92 13.10
N ILE A 147 -0.44 -18.64 14.08
CA ILE A 147 0.36 -19.33 15.11
C ILE A 147 1.27 -20.39 14.46
N ASP A 148 0.74 -21.15 13.51
CA ASP A 148 1.52 -22.13 12.75
C ASP A 148 2.69 -21.48 11.98
N ALA A 149 2.47 -20.33 11.35
CA ALA A 149 3.53 -19.56 10.68
C ALA A 149 4.58 -19.00 11.64
N GLY A 150 4.24 -18.84 12.93
CA GLY A 150 5.17 -18.39 13.96
C GLY A 150 6.12 -19.49 14.48
N LYS A 151 5.82 -20.77 14.26
CA LYS A 151 6.66 -21.87 14.77
C LYS A 151 8.09 -21.85 14.21
N PRO A 152 8.31 -21.73 12.88
CA PRO A 152 9.67 -21.64 12.33
C PRO A 152 10.45 -20.43 12.85
N MET A 153 9.77 -19.29 13.06
CA MET A 153 10.38 -18.10 13.68
C MET A 153 10.87 -18.40 15.09
N MET A 154 10.05 -19.04 15.93
CA MET A 154 10.43 -19.38 17.30
C MET A 154 11.57 -20.41 17.33
N GLU A 155 11.55 -21.40 16.46
CA GLU A 155 12.66 -22.36 16.32
C GLU A 155 13.95 -21.67 15.90
N PHE A 156 13.88 -20.75 14.94
CA PHE A 156 15.02 -19.94 14.51
C PHE A 156 15.57 -19.12 15.68
N LEU A 157 14.73 -18.41 16.42
CA LEU A 157 15.17 -17.60 17.56
C LEU A 157 15.80 -18.48 18.65
N ASN A 158 15.16 -19.59 19.02
CA ASN A 158 15.67 -20.50 20.04
C ASN A 158 17.03 -21.12 19.65
N LYS A 159 17.25 -21.45 18.37
CA LYS A 159 18.55 -21.93 17.87
C LYS A 159 19.65 -20.86 17.94
N ASN A 160 19.26 -19.59 17.87
CA ASN A 160 20.18 -18.46 17.85
C ASN A 160 20.40 -17.84 19.24
N ILE A 161 19.65 -18.27 20.25
CA ILE A 161 19.84 -17.91 21.66
C ILE A 161 20.76 -18.97 22.28
N ASN A 162 21.93 -18.55 22.76
CA ASN A 162 22.85 -19.40 23.52
C ASN A 162 23.22 -18.66 24.81
N ASP A 163 23.15 -19.32 25.96
CA ASP A 163 23.42 -18.72 27.28
C ASP A 163 24.87 -18.21 27.42
N LYS A 164 25.77 -18.68 26.53
CA LYS A 164 27.20 -18.36 26.58
C LYS A 164 27.60 -17.16 25.71
N GLU A 165 26.82 -16.82 24.69
CA GLU A 165 27.18 -15.77 23.72
C GLU A 165 25.97 -14.93 23.31
N LYS A 166 26.14 -13.60 23.35
CA LYS A 166 25.14 -12.66 22.84
C LYS A 166 25.19 -12.63 21.33
N LYS A 167 24.16 -13.16 20.67
CA LYS A 167 24.00 -13.05 19.20
C LYS A 167 23.15 -11.83 18.86
N ILE A 168 23.67 -10.99 17.95
CA ILE A 168 22.90 -9.89 17.37
C ILE A 168 22.02 -10.48 16.26
N ILE A 169 20.72 -10.24 16.34
CA ILE A 169 19.73 -10.69 15.36
C ILE A 169 19.08 -9.45 14.74
N ASP A 170 18.97 -9.44 13.42
CA ASP A 170 18.22 -8.43 12.71
C ASP A 170 16.71 -8.68 12.90
N ALA A 171 16.09 -7.89 13.77
CA ALA A 171 14.66 -7.98 14.05
C ALA A 171 13.79 -7.68 12.81
N GLN A 172 14.31 -6.87 11.89
CA GLN A 172 13.61 -6.53 10.66
C GLN A 172 13.59 -7.71 9.69
N ASP A 173 14.73 -8.39 9.47
CA ASP A 173 14.79 -9.64 8.68
C ASP A 173 13.85 -10.71 9.24
N VAL A 174 13.88 -10.93 10.56
CA VAL A 174 12.98 -11.89 11.24
C VAL A 174 11.51 -11.54 10.99
N ASN A 175 11.15 -10.26 11.12
CA ASN A 175 9.78 -9.81 10.90
C ASN A 175 9.33 -10.00 9.44
N TYR A 176 10.20 -9.74 8.46
CA TYR A 176 9.86 -9.96 7.06
C TYR A 176 9.68 -11.44 6.71
N ARG A 177 10.52 -12.32 7.25
CA ARG A 177 10.39 -13.77 7.08
C ARG A 177 9.07 -14.28 7.67
N TYR A 178 8.77 -13.88 8.90
CA TYR A 178 7.49 -14.22 9.52
C TYR A 178 6.30 -13.69 8.70
N THR A 179 6.37 -12.44 8.23
CA THR A 179 5.32 -11.84 7.41
C THR A 179 5.15 -12.57 6.06
N ALA A 180 6.25 -13.03 5.45
CA ALA A 180 6.22 -13.85 4.25
C ALA A 180 5.46 -15.15 4.50
N ASP A 181 5.84 -15.90 5.54
CA ASP A 181 5.20 -17.17 5.87
C ASP A 181 3.73 -16.98 6.28
N LEU A 182 3.42 -15.87 6.97
CA LEU A 182 2.06 -15.48 7.33
C LEU A 182 1.19 -15.24 6.10
N ILE A 183 1.67 -14.47 5.12
CA ILE A 183 0.94 -14.16 3.89
C ILE A 183 0.79 -15.40 3.02
N ALA A 184 1.84 -16.21 2.88
CA ALA A 184 1.76 -17.50 2.19
C ALA A 184 0.64 -18.38 2.77
N ASN A 185 0.60 -18.48 4.10
CA ASN A 185 -0.28 -19.38 4.83
C ASN A 185 -1.74 -18.88 4.85
N VAL A 186 -1.95 -17.60 5.14
CA VAL A 186 -3.28 -17.01 5.31
C VAL A 186 -3.88 -16.50 4.00
N ALA A 187 -3.09 -15.84 3.15
CA ALA A 187 -3.61 -15.17 1.95
C ALA A 187 -3.50 -16.01 0.67
N LEU A 188 -2.43 -16.80 0.55
CA LEU A 188 -2.14 -17.62 -0.65
C LEU A 188 -2.42 -19.11 -0.47
N GLY A 189 -2.79 -19.54 0.74
CA GLY A 189 -3.25 -20.89 1.03
C GLY A 189 -2.18 -21.98 0.94
N PHE A 190 -0.90 -21.66 1.20
CA PHE A 190 0.20 -22.65 1.27
C PHE A 190 1.18 -22.37 2.41
N LYS A 191 1.89 -23.38 2.91
CA LYS A 191 2.88 -23.17 3.98
C LYS A 191 4.24 -22.87 3.32
N ALA A 192 4.75 -21.65 3.51
CA ALA A 192 6.15 -21.33 3.25
C ALA A 192 6.99 -21.58 4.51
N ASP A 193 8.30 -21.67 4.34
CA ASP A 193 9.26 -21.81 5.43
C ASP A 193 10.49 -20.94 5.11
N SER A 194 10.31 -19.63 5.21
CA SER A 194 11.35 -18.65 4.88
C SER A 194 12.54 -18.66 5.85
N PHE A 195 12.39 -19.25 7.03
CA PHE A 195 13.45 -19.38 8.03
C PHE A 195 14.40 -20.52 7.70
N ASN A 196 13.89 -21.70 7.33
CA ASN A 196 14.74 -22.85 6.98
C ASN A 196 15.10 -22.88 5.48
N CYS A 197 14.27 -22.27 4.61
CA CYS A 197 14.48 -22.20 3.16
C CYS A 197 14.57 -20.74 2.66
N PRO A 198 15.60 -19.98 3.08
CA PRO A 198 15.76 -18.58 2.69
C PRO A 198 15.94 -18.40 1.17
N GLU A 199 16.49 -19.41 0.50
CA GLU A 199 16.78 -19.37 -0.93
C GLU A 199 15.60 -19.73 -1.83
N SER A 200 14.43 -20.04 -1.25
CA SER A 200 13.24 -20.39 -2.03
C SER A 200 12.79 -19.21 -2.91
N ASP A 201 12.24 -19.52 -4.08
CA ASP A 201 11.74 -18.50 -5.02
C ASP A 201 10.73 -17.56 -4.36
N TYR A 202 9.89 -18.10 -3.46
CA TYR A 202 8.91 -17.30 -2.73
C TYR A 202 9.57 -16.35 -1.74
N THR A 203 10.54 -16.83 -0.95
CA THR A 203 11.25 -15.98 0.01
C THR A 203 11.98 -14.85 -0.71
N LYS A 204 12.71 -15.15 -1.79
CA LYS A 204 13.41 -14.15 -2.60
C LYS A 204 12.46 -13.11 -3.18
N TYR A 205 11.38 -13.57 -3.82
CA TYR A 205 10.36 -12.69 -4.37
C TYR A 205 9.77 -11.76 -3.29
N PHE A 206 9.47 -12.30 -2.12
CA PHE A 206 8.88 -11.55 -1.03
C PHE A 206 9.85 -10.51 -0.47
N MET A 207 11.11 -10.88 -0.24
CA MET A 207 12.13 -9.92 0.21
C MET A 207 12.34 -8.79 -0.80
N ASP A 208 12.41 -9.11 -2.09
CA ASP A 208 12.50 -8.10 -3.15
C ASP A 208 11.28 -7.17 -3.17
N PHE A 209 10.08 -7.69 -2.85
CA PHE A 209 8.87 -6.89 -2.75
C PHE A 209 8.90 -5.88 -1.59
N PHE A 210 9.63 -6.14 -0.50
CA PHE A 210 9.71 -5.20 0.64
C PHE A 210 10.97 -4.31 0.60
N HIS A 211 12.08 -4.81 0.06
CA HIS A 211 13.40 -4.16 0.21
C HIS A 211 14.04 -3.64 -1.08
N SER A 212 13.50 -3.94 -2.26
CA SER A 212 14.19 -3.54 -3.48
C SER A 212 14.10 -2.03 -3.76
N PHE A 213 15.16 -1.47 -4.36
CA PHE A 213 15.14 -0.10 -4.88
C PHE A 213 14.01 0.10 -5.91
N LYS A 214 13.71 -0.95 -6.69
CA LYS A 214 12.56 -0.97 -7.62
C LYS A 214 11.25 -0.80 -6.87
N ARG A 215 11.04 -1.51 -5.76
CA ARG A 215 9.87 -1.32 -4.90
C ARG A 215 9.77 0.10 -4.39
N MET A 216 10.87 0.66 -3.90
CA MET A 216 10.89 2.02 -3.38
C MET A 216 10.44 3.04 -4.44
N ILE A 217 10.94 2.93 -5.67
CA ILE A 217 10.49 3.74 -6.81
C ILE A 217 9.01 3.50 -7.12
N ALA A 218 8.57 2.25 -7.12
CA ALA A 218 7.18 1.89 -7.40
C ALA A 218 6.20 2.52 -6.40
N VAL A 219 6.48 2.37 -5.10
CA VAL A 219 5.67 2.97 -4.03
C VAL A 219 5.66 4.49 -4.17
N PHE A 220 6.83 5.11 -4.36
CA PHE A 220 6.90 6.56 -4.53
C PHE A 220 6.07 7.04 -5.74
N THR A 221 6.21 6.37 -6.88
CA THR A 221 5.47 6.71 -8.11
C THR A 221 3.96 6.60 -7.86
N VAL A 222 3.49 5.51 -7.25
CA VAL A 222 2.06 5.30 -6.97
C VAL A 222 1.50 6.37 -6.03
N PHE A 223 2.22 6.72 -4.95
CA PHE A 223 1.69 7.64 -3.93
C PHE A 223 1.82 9.13 -4.29
N PHE A 224 2.88 9.52 -5.00
CA PHE A 224 3.23 10.92 -5.20
C PHE A 224 3.13 11.40 -6.65
N VAL A 225 3.27 10.50 -7.63
CA VAL A 225 3.16 10.84 -9.06
C VAL A 225 2.43 9.73 -9.84
N PRO A 226 1.19 9.36 -9.43
CA PRO A 226 0.47 8.23 -10.03
C PRO A 226 0.22 8.40 -11.54
N GLU A 227 0.23 9.64 -12.05
CA GLU A 227 0.17 9.96 -13.47
C GLU A 227 1.33 9.34 -14.28
N LEU A 228 2.49 9.09 -13.66
CA LEU A 228 3.62 8.43 -14.33
C LEU A 228 3.43 6.92 -14.49
N VAL A 229 2.57 6.29 -13.70
CA VAL A 229 2.37 4.84 -13.78
C VAL A 229 1.75 4.43 -15.12
N THR A 230 0.88 5.26 -15.69
CA THR A 230 0.30 5.02 -17.02
C THR A 230 1.32 5.13 -18.15
N VAL A 231 2.42 5.86 -17.93
CA VAL A 231 3.50 6.06 -18.91
C VAL A 231 4.58 4.98 -18.79
N VAL A 232 5.02 4.70 -17.55
CA VAL A 232 6.10 3.72 -17.27
C VAL A 232 5.59 2.28 -17.40
N GLY A 233 4.29 2.07 -17.18
CA GLY A 233 3.66 0.76 -17.21
C GLY A 233 3.75 0.03 -15.86
N PRO A 234 2.65 -0.60 -15.40
CA PRO A 234 2.58 -1.17 -14.05
C PRO A 234 3.51 -2.36 -13.85
N ARG A 235 3.80 -3.14 -14.91
CA ARG A 235 4.71 -4.30 -14.84
C ARG A 235 6.16 -3.94 -14.60
N VAL A 236 6.58 -2.75 -15.05
CA VAL A 236 7.94 -2.24 -14.81
C VAL A 236 8.13 -1.90 -13.33
N LEU A 237 7.06 -1.42 -12.69
CA LEU A 237 7.05 -1.08 -11.27
C LEU A 237 6.83 -2.29 -10.36
N TYR A 238 6.07 -3.29 -10.82
CA TYR A 238 5.79 -4.51 -10.07
C TYR A 238 5.39 -5.68 -10.98
N ASP A 239 6.16 -6.77 -10.94
CA ASP A 239 5.78 -8.03 -11.56
C ASP A 239 5.09 -8.96 -10.55
N ALA A 240 3.78 -9.13 -10.72
CA ALA A 240 2.95 -9.99 -9.89
C ALA A 240 2.88 -11.44 -10.38
N THR A 241 3.49 -11.78 -11.52
CA THR A 241 3.25 -13.04 -12.24
C THR A 241 3.54 -14.27 -11.37
N PHE A 242 4.65 -14.23 -10.63
CA PHE A 242 5.04 -15.33 -9.73
C PHE A 242 3.97 -15.60 -8.65
N VAL A 243 3.52 -14.55 -7.95
CA VAL A 243 2.50 -14.70 -6.90
C VAL A 243 1.13 -15.00 -7.49
N GLN A 244 0.82 -14.47 -8.68
CA GLN A 244 -0.41 -14.80 -9.41
C GLN A 244 -0.47 -16.28 -9.77
N ASN A 245 0.63 -16.86 -10.24
CA ASN A 245 0.72 -18.29 -10.56
C ASN A 245 0.55 -19.16 -9.30
N ILE A 246 1.18 -18.77 -8.19
CA ILE A 246 1.00 -19.45 -6.89
C ILE A 246 -0.45 -19.37 -6.45
N PHE A 247 -1.04 -18.18 -6.47
CA PHE A 247 -2.43 -17.96 -6.08
C PHE A 247 -3.38 -18.86 -6.86
N TRP A 248 -3.31 -18.85 -8.19
CA TRP A 248 -4.20 -19.66 -9.02
C TRP A 248 -3.99 -21.16 -8.83
N LYS A 249 -2.75 -21.62 -8.68
CA LYS A 249 -2.46 -23.03 -8.38
C LYS A 249 -3.21 -23.51 -7.14
N PHE A 250 -3.15 -22.76 -6.03
CA PHE A 250 -3.83 -23.13 -4.79
C PHE A 250 -5.33 -22.88 -4.83
N PHE A 251 -5.76 -21.79 -5.46
CA PHE A 251 -7.17 -21.45 -5.63
C PHE A 251 -7.91 -22.52 -6.43
N GLU A 252 -7.42 -22.88 -7.62
CA GLU A 252 -8.06 -23.87 -8.50
C GLU A 252 -8.04 -25.28 -7.91
N SER A 253 -6.93 -25.67 -7.26
CA SER A 253 -6.84 -26.95 -6.55
C SER A 253 -7.90 -27.03 -5.44
N ARG A 254 -8.10 -25.93 -4.71
CA ARG A 254 -9.11 -25.85 -3.64
C ARG A 254 -10.52 -25.87 -4.21
N GLU A 255 -10.77 -25.11 -5.27
CA GLU A 255 -12.08 -25.05 -5.94
C GLU A 255 -12.50 -26.42 -6.47
N LYS A 256 -11.57 -27.21 -7.03
CA LYS A 256 -11.84 -28.58 -7.51
C LYS A 256 -12.06 -29.58 -6.38
N SER A 257 -11.30 -29.48 -5.28
CA SER A 257 -11.36 -30.44 -4.18
C SER A 257 -12.50 -30.19 -3.20
N GLY A 258 -12.98 -28.94 -3.07
CA GLY A 258 -13.98 -28.55 -2.08
C GLY A 258 -13.48 -28.55 -0.63
N ASN A 259 -12.19 -28.82 -0.41
CA ASN A 259 -11.56 -28.78 0.90
C ASN A 259 -11.67 -27.37 1.51
N LYS A 260 -11.70 -27.27 2.83
CA LYS A 260 -11.69 -25.98 3.56
C LYS A 260 -10.55 -25.95 4.56
N ARG A 261 -9.81 -24.84 4.59
CA ARG A 261 -8.67 -24.60 5.49
C ARG A 261 -8.92 -23.47 6.49
N GLY A 262 -9.92 -22.62 6.25
CA GLY A 262 -10.16 -21.39 7.02
C GLY A 262 -9.21 -20.26 6.67
N ASP A 263 -8.62 -20.28 5.48
CA ASP A 263 -7.75 -19.24 4.94
C ASP A 263 -8.55 -18.20 4.11
N PHE A 264 -7.86 -17.21 3.55
CA PHE A 264 -8.50 -16.20 2.71
C PHE A 264 -8.98 -16.77 1.37
N ILE A 265 -8.34 -17.82 0.84
CA ILE A 265 -8.77 -18.50 -0.39
C ILE A 265 -10.19 -19.04 -0.24
N ASP A 266 -10.50 -19.70 0.88
CA ASP A 266 -11.87 -20.18 1.14
C ASP A 266 -12.89 -19.04 1.08
N THR A 267 -12.52 -17.87 1.59
CA THR A 267 -13.41 -16.70 1.54
C THR A 267 -13.56 -16.16 0.12
N LEU A 268 -12.49 -16.16 -0.68
CA LEU A 268 -12.53 -15.74 -2.08
C LEU A 268 -13.38 -16.69 -2.94
N ILE A 269 -13.33 -17.99 -2.69
CA ILE A 269 -14.21 -18.97 -3.33
C ILE A 269 -15.67 -18.69 -2.98
N GLU A 270 -15.98 -18.46 -1.70
CA GLU A 270 -17.33 -18.12 -1.25
C GLU A 270 -17.82 -16.80 -1.89
N LEU A 271 -16.95 -15.80 -2.03
CA LEU A 271 -17.27 -14.54 -2.70
C LEU A 271 -17.50 -14.69 -4.20
N LYS A 272 -16.67 -15.47 -4.90
CA LYS A 272 -16.82 -15.81 -6.32
C LYS A 272 -18.16 -16.50 -6.59
N ASN A 273 -18.56 -17.43 -5.73
CA ASN A 273 -19.79 -18.19 -5.87
C ASN A 273 -21.04 -17.45 -5.36
N SER A 274 -20.88 -16.33 -4.64
CA SER A 274 -22.00 -15.49 -4.21
C SER A 274 -22.60 -14.69 -5.38
N THR A 275 -23.78 -14.11 -5.17
CA THR A 275 -24.38 -13.17 -6.13
C THR A 275 -23.40 -12.03 -6.44
N GLN A 276 -23.01 -11.96 -7.71
CA GLN A 276 -22.11 -10.95 -8.27
C GLN A 276 -22.85 -9.67 -8.63
N ASP A 277 -22.14 -8.55 -8.62
CA ASP A 277 -22.65 -7.22 -8.98
C ASP A 277 -22.03 -6.78 -10.31
N PRO A 278 -22.78 -6.15 -11.22
CA PRO A 278 -22.24 -5.68 -12.49
C PRO A 278 -21.11 -4.65 -12.33
N VAL A 279 -21.06 -3.92 -11.22
CA VAL A 279 -20.01 -2.92 -10.93
C VAL A 279 -18.68 -3.59 -10.58
N TYR A 280 -18.70 -4.78 -9.98
CA TYR A 280 -17.49 -5.51 -9.58
C TYR A 280 -17.73 -7.01 -9.48
N LYS A 281 -17.01 -7.77 -10.31
CA LYS A 281 -17.04 -9.23 -10.32
C LYS A 281 -15.78 -9.82 -9.68
N PHE A 282 -15.96 -10.79 -8.80
CA PHE A 282 -14.91 -11.57 -8.16
C PHE A 282 -14.40 -12.68 -9.10
N GLU A 283 -13.82 -12.28 -10.22
CA GLU A 283 -13.33 -13.17 -11.29
C GLU A 283 -11.96 -12.69 -11.79
N GLY A 284 -11.15 -13.61 -12.32
CA GLY A 284 -9.85 -13.30 -12.91
C GLY A 284 -8.98 -12.41 -12.03
N ASP A 285 -8.38 -11.38 -12.61
CA ASP A 285 -7.48 -10.44 -11.92
C ASP A 285 -8.12 -9.76 -10.70
N ASN A 286 -9.44 -9.51 -10.71
CA ASN A 286 -10.12 -8.88 -9.58
C ASN A 286 -10.10 -9.77 -8.34
N LEU A 287 -10.23 -11.08 -8.54
CA LEU A 287 -10.17 -12.07 -7.48
C LEU A 287 -8.76 -12.17 -6.91
N PHE A 288 -7.76 -12.33 -7.78
CA PHE A 288 -6.36 -12.35 -7.40
C PHE A 288 -5.95 -11.08 -6.64
N ALA A 289 -6.37 -9.91 -7.12
CA ALA A 289 -6.05 -8.63 -6.50
C ALA A 289 -6.53 -8.54 -5.04
N GLN A 290 -7.53 -9.29 -4.61
CA GLN A 290 -7.92 -9.28 -3.20
C GLN A 290 -6.84 -9.88 -2.31
N SER A 291 -6.14 -10.93 -2.77
CA SER A 291 -5.01 -11.51 -2.04
C SER A 291 -3.84 -10.53 -1.92
N SER A 292 -3.64 -9.66 -2.93
CA SER A 292 -2.60 -8.62 -2.90
C SER A 292 -2.84 -7.54 -1.82
N THR A 293 -4.07 -7.44 -1.30
CA THR A 293 -4.40 -6.56 -0.15
C THR A 293 -3.55 -6.90 1.06
N PHE A 294 -3.24 -8.18 1.30
CA PHE A 294 -2.43 -8.60 2.45
C PHE A 294 -0.98 -8.10 2.31
N PHE A 295 -0.41 -8.14 1.11
CA PHE A 295 0.92 -7.60 0.84
C PHE A 295 1.01 -6.09 1.09
N LEU A 296 -0.06 -5.33 0.77
CA LEU A 296 -0.13 -3.90 1.06
C LEU A 296 -0.43 -3.60 2.52
N TRP A 297 -1.19 -4.47 3.20
CA TRP A 297 -1.57 -4.26 4.60
C TRP A 297 -0.38 -4.41 5.54
N PHE A 298 0.50 -5.37 5.29
CA PHE A 298 1.72 -5.58 6.09
C PHE A 298 2.91 -4.69 5.66
N SER A 299 2.77 -3.91 4.58
CA SER A 299 3.80 -2.94 4.15
C SER A 299 3.61 -1.52 4.68
N ASN A 300 2.50 -1.25 5.37
CA ASN A 300 2.19 0.04 6.01
C ASN A 300 2.17 -0.12 7.52
#